data_AF-A0A1E1VZ64-F1
#
_entry.id   AF-A0A1E1VZ64-F1
#
_cell.length_a   1.000
_cell.length_b   1.000
_cell.length_c   1.000
_cell.angle_alpha   90.00
_cell.angle_beta   90.00
_cell.angle_gamma   90.00
#
_symmetry.space_group_name_H-M   'P 1'
#
loop_
_entity.id
_entity.type
_entity.pdbx_description
1 polymer ?
#
loop_
_entity_poly.entity_id
_entity_poly.type
_entity_poly.pdbx_seq_one_letter_code
_entity_poly.pdbx_strand_id
1 'polypeptide(L)'
;MNTLKGTISMVVATGPYTTSDSLAYEPLKDLVTYIATYKPHVVILTGPFLDSDHAKVKDNSMAETYKAFFEKLMDSLGELSVSSPFTKIYIVSSIKDVFHVNIYPTPAYTSRKKHANIHFLPDPSTININGVVVSVTSTDVLMHISQEEISLGTGGDKLSRLAAQLLRQQSMY
;
A
#
# COMPACT_ATOMS: atom_id res chain seq x y z
N MET A 1 21.30 -8.08 -14.54
CA MET A 1 20.76 -8.60 -13.26
C MET A 1 21.45 -7.83 -12.15
N ASN A 2 20.79 -6.83 -11.57
CA ASN A 2 21.36 -6.05 -10.46
C ASN A 2 21.00 -6.74 -9.16
N THR A 3 21.83 -7.68 -8.72
CA THR A 3 21.79 -8.16 -7.33
C THR A 3 22.28 -7.02 -6.44
N LEU A 4 21.42 -6.48 -5.58
CA LEU A 4 21.82 -5.46 -4.60
C LEU A 4 22.93 -6.05 -3.73
N LYS A 5 24.11 -5.41 -3.73
CA LYS A 5 25.20 -5.72 -2.80
C LYS A 5 25.23 -4.62 -1.74
N GLY A 6 25.06 -4.99 -0.47
CA GLY A 6 25.05 -4.06 0.66
C GLY A 6 23.67 -3.95 1.33
N THR A 7 23.51 -2.93 2.17
CA THR A 7 22.29 -2.71 2.96
C THR A 7 21.12 -2.32 2.06
N ILE A 8 20.00 -3.03 2.21
CA ILE A 8 18.75 -2.68 1.53
C ILE A 8 18.01 -1.60 2.31
N SER A 9 17.70 -0.50 1.62
CA SER A 9 16.81 0.56 2.11
C SER A 9 15.42 0.39 1.52
N MET A 10 14.42 0.31 2.39
CA MET A 10 13.01 0.13 2.06
C MET A 10 12.17 1.21 2.73
N VAL A 11 11.17 1.72 2.02
CA VAL A 11 10.11 2.58 2.56
C VAL A 11 8.79 1.84 2.45
N VAL A 12 8.01 1.82 3.52
CA VAL A 12 6.66 1.26 3.54
C VAL A 12 5.70 2.36 3.98
N ALA A 13 4.63 2.56 3.23
CA ALA A 13 3.58 3.50 3.57
C ALA A 13 2.21 2.90 3.26
N THR A 14 1.20 3.34 4.01
CA THR A 14 -0.19 2.93 3.83
C THR A 14 -1.06 4.17 3.71
N GLY A 15 -2.11 4.07 2.90
CA GLY A 15 -3.11 5.13 2.81
C GLY A 15 -3.94 5.27 4.09
N PRO A 16 -4.79 6.31 4.17
CA PRO A 16 -5.08 7.28 3.10
C PRO A 16 -3.94 8.27 2.82
N TYR A 17 -3.74 8.62 1.55
CA TYR A 17 -2.67 9.54 1.11
C TYR A 17 -3.14 11.00 0.93
N THR A 18 -4.32 11.33 1.47
CA THR A 18 -4.91 12.66 1.46
C THR A 18 -5.66 12.87 2.77
N THR A 19 -5.91 14.13 3.14
CA THR A 19 -6.69 14.47 4.33
C THR A 19 -8.18 14.25 4.07
N SER A 20 -8.99 14.07 5.12
CA SER A 20 -10.42 13.75 5.00
C SER A 20 -11.30 14.84 4.37
N ASP A 21 -10.81 16.08 4.34
CA ASP A 21 -11.49 17.28 3.86
C ASP A 21 -11.03 17.73 2.46
N SER A 22 -9.96 17.12 1.93
CA SER A 22 -9.27 17.60 0.73
C SER A 22 -8.85 16.44 -0.18
N LEU A 23 -8.84 16.69 -1.48
CA LEU A 23 -8.25 15.79 -2.48
C LEU A 23 -6.99 16.42 -3.09
N ALA A 24 -6.26 17.21 -2.28
CA ALA A 24 -5.01 17.85 -2.70
C ALA A 24 -3.82 16.88 -2.68
N TYR A 25 -3.94 15.74 -2.00
CA TYR A 25 -2.90 14.71 -1.87
C TYR A 25 -1.55 15.26 -1.41
N GLU A 26 -1.58 16.22 -0.48
CA GLU A 26 -0.38 16.81 0.12
C GLU A 26 0.51 15.74 0.79
N PRO A 27 -0.02 14.77 1.58
CA PRO A 27 0.79 13.69 2.12
C PRO A 27 1.47 12.84 1.05
N LEU A 28 0.80 12.57 -0.07
CA LEU A 28 1.42 11.85 -1.20
C LEU A 28 2.55 12.65 -1.83
N LYS A 29 2.37 13.96 -2.00
CA LYS A 29 3.41 14.85 -2.57
C LYS A 29 4.63 14.92 -1.67
N ASP A 30 4.44 14.96 -0.35
CA ASP A 30 5.53 14.92 0.62
C ASP A 30 6.25 13.57 0.56
N LEU A 31 5.52 12.46 0.45
CA LEU A 31 6.10 11.12 0.27
C LEU A 31 6.89 11.01 -1.04
N VAL A 32 6.38 11.55 -2.15
CA VAL A 32 7.10 11.60 -3.43
C VAL A 32 8.40 12.38 -3.27
N THR A 33 8.35 13.53 -2.60
CA THR A 33 9.53 14.37 -2.33
C THR A 33 10.55 13.63 -1.47
N TYR A 34 10.09 12.91 -0.44
CA TYR A 34 10.92 12.05 0.40
C TYR A 34 11.61 10.96 -0.44
N ILE A 35 10.87 10.23 -1.27
CA ILE A 35 11.42 9.17 -2.13
C ILE A 35 12.44 9.74 -3.11
N ALA A 36 12.17 10.89 -3.72
CA ALA A 36 13.10 11.54 -4.64
C ALA A 36 14.41 11.99 -3.96
N THR A 37 14.32 12.38 -2.68
CA THR A 37 15.46 12.85 -1.89
C THR A 37 16.33 11.69 -1.41
N TYR A 38 15.73 10.67 -0.78
CA TYR A 38 16.45 9.58 -0.15
C TYR A 38 16.70 8.37 -1.05
N LYS A 39 15.99 8.27 -2.18
CA LYS A 39 16.17 7.26 -3.24
C LYS A 39 16.26 5.83 -2.68
N PRO A 40 15.27 5.37 -1.90
CA PRO A 40 15.25 4.00 -1.38
C PRO A 40 15.27 2.99 -2.53
N HIS A 41 15.75 1.77 -2.28
CA HIS A 41 15.78 0.75 -3.32
C HIS A 41 14.38 0.21 -3.61
N VAL A 42 13.56 0.11 -2.56
CA VAL A 42 12.17 -0.37 -2.65
C VAL A 42 11.23 0.54 -1.88
N VAL A 43 10.08 0.81 -2.46
CA VAL A 43 8.93 1.45 -1.83
C VAL A 43 7.76 0.47 -1.91
N ILE A 44 7.11 0.18 -0.80
CA ILE A 44 5.88 -0.61 -0.76
C ILE A 44 4.76 0.33 -0.31
N LEU A 45 3.74 0.46 -1.15
CA LEU A 45 2.57 1.28 -0.88
C LEU A 45 1.33 0.39 -0.81
N THR A 46 0.58 0.47 0.26
CA THR A 46 -0.76 -0.15 0.39
C THR A 46 -1.83 0.92 0.29
N GLY A 47 -3.01 0.54 -0.21
CA GLY A 47 -4.17 1.43 -0.24
C GLY A 47 -4.71 1.80 1.16
N PRO A 48 -5.77 2.61 1.23
CA PRO A 48 -6.48 3.16 0.08
C PRO A 48 -5.75 4.35 -0.57
N PHE A 49 -5.69 4.36 -1.90
CA PHE A 49 -5.29 5.52 -2.68
C PHE A 49 -6.44 6.49 -2.88
N LEU A 50 -7.65 5.99 -3.13
CA LEU A 50 -8.88 6.77 -3.12
C LEU A 50 -9.90 6.02 -2.26
N ASP A 51 -9.96 6.43 -1.00
CA ASP A 51 -10.77 5.78 0.02
C ASP A 51 -12.26 5.89 -0.30
N SER A 52 -12.95 4.75 -0.37
CA SER A 52 -14.41 4.67 -0.52
C SER A 52 -15.16 5.38 0.59
N ASP A 53 -14.54 5.54 1.75
CA ASP A 53 -15.13 6.25 2.89
C ASP A 53 -14.86 7.77 2.88
N HIS A 54 -14.07 8.28 1.94
CA HIS A 54 -13.75 9.71 1.86
C HIS A 54 -15.00 10.56 1.57
N ALA A 55 -15.12 11.74 2.21
CA ALA A 55 -16.31 12.59 2.12
C ALA A 55 -16.69 12.94 0.66
N LYS A 56 -15.70 13.36 -0.14
CA LYS A 56 -15.87 13.69 -1.57
C LYS A 56 -16.16 12.49 -2.49
N VAL A 57 -15.98 11.28 -1.99
CA VAL A 57 -16.36 10.04 -2.70
C VAL A 57 -17.81 9.69 -2.34
N LYS A 58 -18.20 9.83 -1.07
CA LYS A 58 -19.58 9.59 -0.62
C LYS A 58 -20.60 10.58 -1.18
N ASP A 59 -20.22 11.84 -1.35
CA ASP A 59 -21.09 12.88 -1.92
C ASP A 59 -21.15 12.86 -3.46
N ASN A 60 -20.37 12.00 -4.12
CA ASN A 60 -20.20 11.92 -5.56
C ASN A 60 -19.82 13.26 -6.22
N SER A 61 -19.04 14.11 -5.54
CA SER A 61 -18.69 15.45 -6.02
C SER A 61 -17.47 15.47 -6.97
N MET A 62 -16.91 14.32 -7.33
CA MET A 62 -15.72 14.26 -8.20
C MET A 62 -16.09 14.55 -9.67
N ALA A 63 -15.34 15.46 -10.30
CA ALA A 63 -15.59 15.86 -11.69
C ALA A 63 -15.14 14.83 -12.73
N GLU A 64 -14.30 13.86 -12.34
CA GLU A 64 -13.80 12.79 -13.19
C GLU A 64 -14.07 11.42 -12.57
N THR A 65 -13.92 10.35 -13.36
CA THR A 65 -14.10 9.00 -12.84
C THR A 65 -13.02 8.65 -11.82
N TYR A 66 -13.36 7.87 -10.80
CA TYR A 66 -12.42 7.41 -9.78
C TYR A 66 -11.18 6.73 -10.38
N LYS A 67 -11.37 6.01 -11.49
CA LYS A 67 -10.28 5.36 -12.20
C LYS A 67 -9.35 6.37 -12.88
N ALA A 68 -9.89 7.38 -13.55
CA ALA A 68 -9.09 8.43 -14.18
C ALA A 68 -8.29 9.22 -13.14
N PHE A 69 -8.90 9.51 -11.99
CA PHE A 69 -8.23 10.17 -10.87
C PHE A 69 -7.07 9.33 -10.33
N PHE A 70 -7.28 8.05 -10.07
CA PHE A 70 -6.21 7.13 -9.65
C PHE A 70 -5.07 7.07 -10.67
N GLU A 71 -5.37 7.01 -11.97
CA GLU A 71 -4.33 6.99 -13.01
C GLU A 71 -3.49 8.26 -13.01
N LYS A 72 -4.06 9.44 -12.73
CA LYS A 72 -3.28 10.69 -12.56
C LYS A 72 -2.32 10.63 -11.36
N LEU A 73 -2.74 10.01 -10.25
CA LEU A 73 -1.85 9.78 -9.11
C LEU A 73 -0.70 8.85 -9.47
N MET A 74 -0.98 7.79 -10.24
CA MET A 74 0.03 6.85 -10.71
C MET A 74 0.98 7.50 -11.71
N ASP A 75 0.48 8.40 -12.57
CA ASP A 75 1.29 9.20 -13.47
C ASP A 75 2.31 10.04 -12.70
N SER A 76 1.86 10.76 -11.66
CA SER A 76 2.74 11.56 -10.80
C SER A 76 3.77 10.71 -10.05
N LEU A 77 3.39 9.56 -9.51
CA LEU A 77 4.36 8.61 -8.91
C LEU A 77 5.34 8.05 -9.95
N GLY A 78 4.89 7.84 -11.18
CA GLY A 78 5.70 7.34 -12.28
C GLY A 78 6.83 8.29 -12.69
N GLU A 79 6.67 9.61 -12.46
CA GLU A 79 7.71 10.62 -12.71
C GLU A 79 8.96 10.40 -11.85
N LEU A 80 8.84 9.71 -10.70
CA LEU A 80 9.99 9.31 -9.89
C LEU A 80 10.99 8.42 -10.65
N SER A 81 10.58 7.77 -11.74
CA SER A 81 11.51 7.02 -12.59
C SER A 81 12.62 7.89 -13.19
N VAL A 82 12.39 9.20 -13.34
CA VAL A 82 13.38 10.15 -13.87
C VAL A 82 14.41 10.53 -12.80
N SER A 83 13.95 10.85 -11.58
CA SER A 83 14.83 11.29 -10.48
C SER A 83 15.47 10.13 -9.71
N SER A 84 14.78 8.99 -9.67
CA SER A 84 15.08 7.79 -8.88
C SER A 84 14.92 6.50 -9.72
N PRO A 85 15.70 6.33 -10.80
CA PRO A 85 15.52 5.24 -11.77
C PRO A 85 15.73 3.83 -11.19
N PHE A 86 16.39 3.72 -10.03
CA PHE A 86 16.67 2.44 -9.39
C PHE A 86 15.66 2.09 -8.27
N THR A 87 14.77 3.02 -7.91
CA THR A 87 13.73 2.78 -6.91
C THR A 87 12.60 1.98 -7.54
N LYS A 88 12.30 0.80 -6.97
CA LYS A 88 11.12 0.01 -7.36
C LYS A 88 9.96 0.30 -6.41
N ILE A 89 8.81 0.62 -6.97
CA ILE A 89 7.58 0.90 -6.24
C ILE A 89 6.64 -0.30 -6.42
N TYR A 90 6.30 -0.97 -5.34
CA TYR A 90 5.30 -2.03 -5.31
C TYR A 90 4.02 -1.48 -4.68
N ILE A 91 2.92 -1.60 -5.41
CA ILE A 91 1.62 -1.09 -4.98
C ILE A 91 0.70 -2.29 -4.78
N VAL A 92 0.26 -2.50 -3.54
CA VAL A 92 -0.65 -3.58 -3.15
C VAL A 92 -2.08 -3.04 -3.16
N SER A 93 -2.99 -3.80 -3.76
CA SER A 93 -4.39 -3.40 -3.88
C SER A 93 -5.09 -3.29 -2.51
N SER A 94 -6.25 -2.63 -2.46
CA SER A 94 -7.06 -2.56 -1.24
C SER A 94 -8.55 -2.66 -1.54
N ILE A 95 -9.29 -3.30 -0.64
CA ILE A 95 -10.76 -3.37 -0.69
C ILE A 95 -11.42 -2.01 -0.45
N LYS A 96 -10.68 -1.05 0.11
CA LYS A 96 -11.16 0.32 0.38
C LYS A 96 -10.97 1.28 -0.79
N ASP A 97 -10.39 0.83 -1.90
CA ASP A 97 -10.25 1.67 -3.10
C ASP A 97 -11.50 1.65 -3.95
N VAL A 98 -12.18 2.80 -4.05
CA VAL A 98 -13.48 2.92 -4.72
C VAL A 98 -13.43 2.63 -6.23
N PHE A 99 -12.25 2.73 -6.85
CA PHE A 99 -12.06 2.44 -8.28
C PHE A 99 -11.75 0.96 -8.57
N HIS A 100 -11.73 0.10 -7.55
CA HIS A 100 -11.31 -1.30 -7.65
C HIS A 100 -12.32 -2.26 -7.02
N VAL A 101 -12.14 -3.56 -7.24
CA VAL A 101 -13.00 -4.58 -6.62
C VAL A 101 -12.80 -4.59 -5.10
N ASN A 102 -13.91 -4.66 -4.37
CA ASN A 102 -13.99 -4.55 -2.91
C ASN A 102 -14.14 -5.91 -2.20
N ILE A 103 -13.65 -6.99 -2.83
CA ILE A 103 -13.75 -8.36 -2.31
C ILE A 103 -12.34 -8.88 -2.06
N TYR A 104 -12.04 -9.26 -0.82
CA TYR A 104 -10.77 -9.87 -0.44
C TYR A 104 -10.79 -11.39 -0.76
N PRO A 105 -9.72 -11.98 -1.33
CA PRO A 105 -8.51 -11.33 -1.82
C PRO A 105 -8.75 -10.51 -3.10
N THR A 106 -8.09 -9.36 -3.23
CA THR A 106 -8.23 -8.48 -4.39
C THR A 106 -7.14 -8.74 -5.44
N PRO A 107 -7.45 -8.66 -6.75
CA PRO A 107 -6.46 -8.73 -7.81
C PRO A 107 -5.62 -7.44 -7.84
N ALA A 108 -4.45 -7.48 -8.48
CA ALA A 108 -3.63 -6.30 -8.71
C ALA A 108 -4.40 -5.21 -9.49
N TYR A 109 -4.10 -3.93 -9.23
CA TYR A 109 -4.67 -2.85 -10.02
C TYR A 109 -4.26 -2.94 -11.50
N THR A 110 -5.15 -2.49 -12.36
CA THR A 110 -4.89 -2.27 -13.78
C THR A 110 -4.56 -0.80 -14.05
N SER A 111 -3.62 -0.51 -14.94
CA SER A 111 -3.36 0.86 -15.39
C SER A 111 -3.22 0.87 -16.90
N ARG A 112 -3.76 1.90 -17.56
CA ARG A 112 -3.59 2.09 -19.01
C ARG A 112 -2.13 2.34 -19.39
N LYS A 113 -1.40 3.08 -18.56
CA LYS A 113 0.01 3.42 -18.79
C LYS A 113 0.90 2.53 -17.93
N LYS A 114 1.97 2.02 -18.54
CA LYS A 114 3.00 1.25 -17.84
C LYS A 114 4.10 2.20 -17.39
N HIS A 115 4.37 2.23 -16.09
CA HIS A 115 5.52 2.92 -15.51
C HIS A 115 6.61 1.90 -15.21
N ALA A 116 7.85 2.18 -15.61
CA ALA A 116 8.95 1.22 -15.51
C ALA A 116 9.30 0.84 -14.06
N ASN A 117 9.05 1.75 -13.12
CA ASN A 117 9.34 1.61 -11.70
C ASN A 117 8.14 1.15 -10.85
N ILE A 118 6.91 1.10 -11.39
CA ILE A 118 5.72 0.73 -10.63
C ILE A 118 5.28 -0.69 -10.96
N HIS A 119 5.06 -1.49 -9.93
CA HIS A 119 4.58 -2.85 -10.00
C HIS A 119 3.33 -3.01 -9.14
N PHE A 120 2.19 -3.32 -9.77
CA PHE A 120 0.96 -3.62 -9.04
C PHE A 120 0.91 -5.07 -8.58
N LEU A 121 0.46 -5.29 -7.35
CA LEU A 121 0.36 -6.58 -6.68
C LEU A 121 -1.07 -6.78 -6.12
N PRO A 122 -1.54 -8.03 -6.02
CA PRO A 122 -2.80 -8.34 -5.34
C PRO A 122 -2.69 -8.14 -3.82
N ASP A 123 -3.83 -8.13 -3.15
CA ASP A 123 -3.92 -8.16 -1.68
C ASP A 123 -4.62 -9.45 -1.24
N PRO A 124 -3.94 -10.33 -0.47
CA PRO A 124 -2.57 -10.19 0.02
C PRO A 124 -1.54 -10.55 -1.06
N SER A 125 -0.28 -10.16 -0.87
CA SER A 125 0.82 -10.61 -1.71
C SER A 125 2.10 -10.90 -0.91
N THR A 126 2.95 -11.75 -1.46
CA THR A 126 4.29 -12.01 -0.92
C THR A 126 5.32 -11.80 -2.01
N ILE A 127 6.33 -10.98 -1.73
CA ILE A 127 7.40 -10.63 -2.66
C ILE A 127 8.77 -10.99 -2.08
N ASN A 128 9.68 -11.43 -2.94
CA ASN A 128 11.07 -11.68 -2.59
C ASN A 128 11.94 -10.55 -3.14
N ILE A 129 12.52 -9.76 -2.23
CA ILE A 129 13.37 -8.62 -2.53
C ILE A 129 14.81 -8.98 -2.15
N ASN A 130 15.58 -9.48 -3.13
CA ASN A 130 16.98 -9.87 -2.94
C ASN A 130 17.22 -10.80 -1.72
N GLY A 131 16.34 -11.78 -1.52
CA GLY A 131 16.42 -12.73 -0.42
C GLY A 131 15.59 -12.35 0.81
N VAL A 132 15.14 -11.09 0.92
CA VAL A 132 14.20 -10.67 1.95
C VAL A 132 12.78 -10.94 1.47
N VAL A 133 12.08 -11.88 2.14
CA VAL A 133 10.69 -12.20 1.83
C VAL A 133 9.78 -11.30 2.63
N VAL A 134 8.90 -10.57 1.95
CA VAL A 134 7.96 -9.62 2.55
C VAL A 134 6.55 -10.01 2.15
N SER A 135 5.71 -10.34 3.13
CA SER A 135 4.28 -10.54 2.95
C SER A 135 3.54 -9.27 3.34
N VAL A 136 2.62 -8.83 2.50
CA VAL A 136 1.92 -7.56 2.63
C VAL A 136 0.42 -7.80 2.49
N THR A 137 -0.35 -7.18 3.37
CA THR A 137 -1.80 -7.02 3.20
C THR A 137 -2.21 -5.60 3.52
N SER A 138 -3.23 -5.08 2.85
CA SER A 138 -3.81 -3.76 3.14
C SER A 138 -4.93 -3.84 4.20
N THR A 139 -5.37 -5.04 4.54
CA THR A 139 -6.47 -5.26 5.49
C THR A 139 -5.96 -5.12 6.92
N ASP A 140 -6.75 -4.49 7.80
CA ASP A 140 -6.39 -4.27 9.21
C ASP A 140 -6.64 -5.53 10.06
N VAL A 141 -5.91 -6.59 9.74
CA VAL A 141 -6.16 -7.94 10.27
C VAL A 141 -5.87 -8.00 11.76
N LEU A 142 -4.85 -7.27 12.22
CA LEU A 142 -4.55 -7.19 13.65
C LEU A 142 -5.70 -6.54 14.41
N MET A 143 -6.30 -5.46 13.89
CA MET A 143 -7.50 -4.86 14.49
C MET A 143 -8.65 -5.87 14.52
N HIS A 144 -8.93 -6.57 13.42
CA HIS A 144 -10.06 -7.53 13.34
C HIS A 144 -9.89 -8.68 14.32
N ILE A 145 -8.71 -9.31 14.38
CA ILE A 145 -8.43 -10.38 15.36
C ILE A 145 -8.57 -9.80 16.78
N SER A 146 -8.08 -8.58 17.03
CA SER A 146 -8.08 -7.96 18.36
C SER A 146 -9.47 -7.72 18.97
N GLN A 147 -10.51 -7.65 18.12
CA GLN A 147 -11.90 -7.45 18.51
C GLN A 147 -12.54 -8.77 18.98
N GLU A 148 -12.08 -9.90 18.46
CA GLU A 148 -12.63 -11.24 18.73
C GLU A 148 -11.73 -12.09 19.65
N GLU A 149 -10.55 -11.58 19.99
CA GLU A 149 -9.54 -12.30 20.75
C GLU A 149 -9.93 -12.51 22.22
N ILE A 150 -9.92 -13.77 22.67
CA ILE A 150 -10.06 -14.13 24.08
C ILE A 150 -8.71 -14.62 24.60
N SER A 151 -8.20 -14.00 25.67
CA SER A 151 -6.97 -14.41 26.33
C SER A 151 -7.18 -14.60 27.83
N LEU A 152 -6.43 -15.54 28.44
CA LEU A 152 -6.48 -15.84 29.87
C LEU A 152 -5.81 -14.77 30.75
N GLY A 153 -5.61 -13.56 30.24
CA GLY A 153 -4.96 -12.47 30.98
C GLY A 153 -3.48 -12.68 31.28
N THR A 154 -2.80 -13.62 30.61
CA THR A 154 -1.37 -13.84 30.80
C THR A 154 -0.61 -12.60 30.31
N GLY A 155 0.06 -11.91 31.23
CA GLY A 155 0.87 -10.72 30.95
C GLY A 155 1.76 -10.91 29.72
N GLY A 156 1.71 -9.94 28.81
CA GLY A 156 2.43 -9.99 27.53
C GLY A 156 1.87 -8.95 26.55
N ASP A 157 2.64 -8.67 25.51
CA ASP A 157 2.25 -7.69 24.49
C ASP A 157 1.11 -8.23 23.61
N LYS A 158 -0.01 -7.49 23.56
CA LYS A 158 -1.21 -7.86 22.78
C LYS A 158 -0.85 -7.97 21.29
N LEU A 159 -0.10 -7.01 20.74
CA LEU A 159 0.21 -6.99 19.31
C LEU A 159 1.09 -8.17 18.90
N SER A 160 2.12 -8.48 19.69
CA SER A 160 2.97 -9.66 19.48
C SER A 160 2.16 -10.96 19.46
N ARG A 161 1.16 -11.08 20.34
CA ARG A 161 0.28 -12.25 20.38
C ARG A 161 -0.61 -12.35 19.15
N LEU A 162 -1.20 -11.25 18.69
CA LEU A 162 -2.02 -11.21 17.47
C LEU A 162 -1.17 -11.53 16.23
N ALA A 163 0.02 -10.94 16.11
CA ALA A 163 0.95 -11.23 15.02
C ALA A 163 1.40 -12.70 15.02
N ALA A 164 1.61 -13.30 16.20
CA ALA A 164 1.93 -14.72 16.31
C ALA A 164 0.80 -15.63 15.79
N GLN A 165 -0.47 -15.21 15.89
CA GLN A 165 -1.57 -15.97 15.31
C GLN A 165 -1.49 -16.01 13.78
N LEU A 166 -1.18 -14.90 13.12
CA LEU A 166 -0.98 -14.86 11.66
C LEU A 166 0.11 -15.86 11.22
N LEU A 167 1.25 -15.86 11.92
CA LEU A 167 2.35 -16.76 11.61
C LEU A 167 1.99 -18.24 11.84
N ARG A 168 1.21 -18.54 12.88
CA ARG A 168 0.78 -19.91 13.21
C ARG A 168 -0.29 -20.42 12.26
N GLN A 169 -1.24 -19.58 11.89
CA GLN A 169 -2.32 -19.92 10.97
C GLN A 169 -1.84 -19.97 9.51
N GLN A 170 -0.67 -19.41 9.21
CA GLN A 170 -0.10 -19.34 7.85
C GLN A 170 -1.07 -18.69 6.86
N SER A 171 -1.92 -17.78 7.35
CA SER A 171 -2.91 -17.02 6.58
C SER A 171 -2.75 -15.54 6.87
N MET A 172 -3.01 -14.71 5.85
CA MET A 172 -2.98 -13.26 5.96
C MET A 172 -4.32 -12.67 6.40
N TYR A 173 -5.35 -13.49 6.61
CA TYR A 173 -6.64 -13.14 7.22
C TYR A 173 -7.29 -14.37 7.84
#